data_AF-A0A257VI58-F1
#
_entry.id   AF-A0A257VI58-F1
#
_cell.length_a   1.000
_cell.length_b   1.000
_cell.length_c   1.000
_cell.angle_alpha   90.00
_cell.angle_beta   90.00
_cell.angle_gamma   90.00
#
_symmetry.space_group_name_H-M   'P 1'
#
loop_
_entity.id
_entity.type
_entity.pdbx_description
1 polymer ?
#
loop_
_entity_poly.entity_id
_entity_poly.type
_entity_poly.pdbx_seq_one_letter_code
_entity_poly.pdbx_strand_id
1 'polypeptide(L)'
;MPLAKPAAGEVVADLAPQDKEWKPKVSAEMELPSGLVRGQAKLAIELEDQVANAKTARQAEIPLAGPVIAADASLSALNFGFYRQEDAPQPVLTPAYRPGDMVWAKFSIIGFARGEGNRYDIAYGLEAFNAAGVSLFRQEVAAEQTGESAYPRRYLPSVLSLQLGKDLAPGAYRIQLLLQDRVSGGRTASDHPFTVE
;
A
#
# COMPACT_ATOMS: atom_id res chain seq x y z
N MET A 1 -16.19 -4.45 9.20
CA MET A 1 -16.30 -4.97 7.83
C MET A 1 -15.48 -6.26 7.75
N PRO A 2 -15.99 -7.35 7.15
CA PRO A 2 -15.19 -8.55 6.94
C PRO A 2 -13.96 -8.23 6.08
N LEU A 3 -12.81 -8.85 6.37
CA LEU A 3 -11.57 -8.66 5.61
C LEU A 3 -11.37 -9.74 4.54
N ALA A 4 -11.97 -10.91 4.69
CA ALA A 4 -11.94 -11.98 3.70
C ALA A 4 -13.34 -12.60 3.62
N LYS A 5 -13.60 -13.35 2.54
CA LYS A 5 -14.81 -14.18 2.46
C LYS A 5 -14.71 -15.28 3.52
N PRO A 6 -15.78 -15.56 4.29
CA PRO A 6 -15.79 -16.69 5.22
C PRO A 6 -15.54 -18.00 4.46
N ALA A 7 -14.66 -18.84 4.99
CA ALA A 7 -14.50 -20.21 4.56
C ALA A 7 -15.40 -21.12 5.41
N ALA A 8 -16.11 -22.04 4.77
CA ALA A 8 -16.95 -23.04 5.41
C ALA A 8 -16.61 -24.42 4.87
N GLY A 9 -16.77 -25.45 5.70
CA GLY A 9 -16.53 -26.83 5.34
C GLY A 9 -17.25 -27.76 6.30
N GLU A 10 -17.36 -29.03 5.90
CA GLU A 10 -18.01 -30.08 6.67
C GLU A 10 -17.06 -31.25 6.82
N VAL A 11 -17.05 -31.88 7.99
CA VAL A 11 -16.31 -33.12 8.22
C VAL A 11 -17.32 -34.23 8.46
N VAL A 12 -17.45 -35.12 7.49
CA VAL A 12 -18.23 -36.36 7.60
C VAL A 12 -17.25 -37.51 7.77
N ALA A 13 -17.37 -38.25 8.88
CA ALA A 13 -16.50 -39.38 9.18
C ALA A 13 -17.30 -40.48 9.89
N ASP A 14 -17.08 -41.72 9.47
CA ASP A 14 -17.59 -42.90 10.17
C ASP A 14 -16.59 -43.30 11.26
N LEU A 15 -17.01 -43.19 12.52
CA LEU A 15 -16.17 -43.49 13.67
C LEU A 15 -16.51 -44.87 14.24
N ALA A 16 -15.50 -45.70 14.42
CA ALA A 16 -15.64 -47.00 15.07
C ALA A 16 -15.53 -46.86 16.60
N PRO A 17 -15.99 -47.86 17.38
CA PRO A 17 -15.94 -47.82 18.86
C PRO A 17 -14.52 -47.62 19.46
N GLN A 18 -13.48 -47.95 18.70
CA GLN A 18 -12.07 -47.73 19.06
C GLN A 18 -11.59 -46.28 18.86
N ASP A 19 -12.29 -45.45 18.09
CA ASP A 19 -11.88 -44.08 17.72
C ASP A 19 -12.20 -43.02 18.79
N LYS A 20 -12.15 -43.41 20.07
CA LYS A 20 -12.56 -42.58 21.21
C LYS A 20 -11.77 -41.27 21.34
N GLU A 21 -10.57 -41.21 20.78
CA GLU A 21 -9.70 -40.03 20.79
C GLU A 21 -9.58 -39.34 19.43
N TRP A 22 -10.39 -39.74 18.44
CA TRP A 22 -10.36 -39.10 17.14
C TRP A 22 -10.79 -37.62 17.26
N LYS A 23 -10.04 -36.74 16.58
CA LYS A 23 -10.32 -35.32 16.50
C LYS A 23 -10.33 -34.89 15.05
N PRO A 24 -11.40 -34.22 14.57
CA PRO A 24 -11.41 -33.68 13.23
C PRO A 24 -10.33 -32.61 13.09
N LYS A 25 -9.59 -32.65 11.98
CA LYS A 25 -8.65 -31.60 11.60
C LYS A 25 -9.15 -30.94 10.34
N VAL A 26 -9.43 -29.64 10.43
CA VAL A 26 -9.79 -28.80 9.28
C VAL A 26 -8.67 -27.80 9.07
N SER A 27 -8.28 -27.63 7.81
CA SER A 27 -7.38 -26.58 7.38
C SER A 27 -8.15 -25.64 6.48
N ALA A 28 -8.09 -24.34 6.78
CA ALA A 28 -8.66 -23.29 5.97
C ALA A 28 -7.57 -22.28 5.66
N GLU A 29 -7.53 -21.86 4.39
CA GLU A 29 -6.65 -20.80 3.92
C GLU A 29 -7.53 -19.64 3.46
N MET A 30 -7.12 -18.42 3.81
CA MET A 30 -7.84 -17.21 3.44
C MET A 30 -6.86 -16.20 2.88
N GLU A 31 -7.11 -15.75 1.67
CA GLU A 31 -6.36 -14.64 1.09
C GLU A 31 -6.79 -13.34 1.76
N LEU A 32 -5.83 -12.65 2.38
CA LEU A 32 -6.05 -11.31 2.89
C LEU A 32 -5.96 -10.29 1.74
N PRO A 33 -6.82 -9.25 1.72
CA PRO A 33 -6.77 -8.24 0.69
C PRO A 33 -5.41 -7.53 0.65
N SER A 34 -4.97 -7.15 -0.55
CA SER A 34 -3.87 -6.20 -0.71
C SER A 34 -4.27 -4.83 -0.14
N GLY A 35 -3.32 -4.08 0.41
CA GLY A 35 -3.57 -2.72 0.89
C GLY A 35 -4.05 -2.63 2.35
N LEU A 36 -3.88 -3.70 3.14
CA LEU A 36 -4.08 -3.66 4.59
C LEU A 36 -3.07 -2.75 5.28
N VAL A 37 -3.54 -2.06 6.31
CA VAL A 37 -2.71 -1.26 7.20
C VAL A 37 -2.31 -2.08 8.40
N ARG A 38 -1.21 -1.68 9.04
CA ARG A 38 -0.79 -2.30 10.30
C ARG A 38 -1.91 -2.21 11.33
N GLY A 39 -2.17 -3.32 12.01
CA GLY A 39 -3.20 -3.35 13.05
C GLY A 39 -3.48 -4.75 13.55
N GLN A 40 -4.64 -4.93 14.17
CA GLN A 40 -5.14 -6.22 14.63
C GLN A 40 -6.46 -6.52 13.93
N ALA A 41 -6.63 -7.76 13.48
CA ALA A 41 -7.91 -8.28 13.03
C ALA A 41 -8.37 -9.43 13.94
N LYS A 42 -9.67 -9.70 13.93
CA LYS A 42 -10.26 -10.83 14.66
C LYS A 42 -10.59 -11.93 13.68
N LEU A 43 -10.02 -13.11 13.92
CA LEU A 43 -10.42 -14.36 13.27
C LEU A 43 -11.51 -15.00 14.15
N ALA A 44 -12.71 -15.14 13.59
CA ALA A 44 -13.80 -15.89 14.22
C ALA A 44 -13.87 -17.30 13.60
N ILE A 45 -13.89 -18.32 14.45
CA ILE A 45 -14.08 -19.72 14.08
C ILE A 45 -15.38 -20.16 14.73
N GLU A 46 -16.34 -20.57 13.92
CA GLU A 46 -17.63 -21.10 14.37
C GLU A 46 -17.68 -22.59 14.03
N LEU A 47 -18.13 -23.39 15.00
CA LEU A 47 -18.28 -24.83 14.86
C LEU A 47 -19.70 -25.20 15.23
N GLU A 48 -20.29 -26.05 14.40
CA GLU A 48 -21.61 -26.63 14.60
C GLU A 48 -21.48 -28.15 14.59
N ASP A 49 -21.88 -28.78 15.69
CA ASP A 49 -22.06 -30.21 15.79
C ASP A 49 -23.51 -30.53 15.39
N GLN A 50 -23.69 -31.16 14.23
CA GLN A 50 -25.02 -31.51 13.73
C GLN A 50 -25.64 -32.73 14.41
N VAL A 51 -24.84 -33.58 15.06
CA VAL A 51 -25.34 -34.78 15.77
C VAL A 51 -25.88 -34.38 17.14
N ALA A 52 -25.11 -33.57 17.88
CA ALA A 52 -25.52 -33.05 19.18
C ALA A 52 -26.37 -31.78 19.10
N ASN A 53 -26.51 -31.19 17.90
CA ASN A 53 -27.15 -29.90 17.65
C ASN A 53 -26.61 -28.79 18.58
N ALA A 54 -25.27 -28.72 18.65
CA ALA A 54 -24.56 -27.79 19.52
C ALA A 54 -23.68 -26.85 18.69
N LYS A 55 -23.54 -25.60 19.15
CA LYS A 55 -22.71 -24.59 18.48
C LYS A 55 -21.69 -24.02 19.45
N THR A 56 -20.50 -23.73 18.94
CA THR A 56 -19.48 -23.00 19.69
C THR A 56 -18.72 -22.07 18.77
N ALA A 57 -18.15 -21.01 19.33
CA ALA A 57 -17.34 -20.06 18.60
C ALA A 57 -16.08 -19.72 19.39
N ARG A 58 -14.98 -19.52 18.66
CA ARG A 58 -13.75 -18.95 19.21
C ARG A 58 -13.31 -17.76 18.40
N GLN A 59 -12.69 -16.81 19.09
CA GLN A 59 -12.03 -15.67 18.47
C GLN A 59 -10.54 -15.73 18.76
N ALA A 60 -9.74 -15.42 17.74
CA ALA A 60 -8.31 -15.20 17.86
C ALA A 60 -7.97 -13.84 17.26
N GLU A 61 -6.97 -13.17 17.83
CA GLU A 61 -6.42 -11.95 17.26
C GLU A 61 -5.28 -12.31 16.29
N ILE A 62 -5.29 -11.69 15.11
CA ILE A 62 -4.24 -11.85 14.10
C ILE A 62 -3.60 -10.48 13.81
N PRO A 63 -2.27 -10.36 13.86
CA PRO A 63 -1.60 -9.12 13.49
C PRO A 63 -1.69 -8.92 11.98
N LEU A 64 -2.03 -7.71 11.57
CA LEU A 64 -1.98 -7.29 10.17
C LEU A 64 -0.65 -6.57 9.92
N ALA A 65 0.03 -6.98 8.85
CA ALA A 65 1.18 -6.27 8.32
C ALA A 65 0.73 -5.08 7.45
N GLY A 66 1.61 -4.08 7.32
CA GLY A 66 1.37 -2.92 6.48
C GLY A 66 1.98 -1.63 7.04
N PRO A 67 1.76 -0.49 6.36
CA PRO A 67 2.12 0.82 6.87
C PRO A 67 1.21 1.21 8.04
N VAL A 68 1.75 2.03 8.95
CA VAL A 68 0.95 2.72 9.97
C VAL A 68 0.37 3.98 9.31
N ILE A 69 -0.96 4.09 9.28
CA ILE A 69 -1.66 5.23 8.68
C ILE A 69 -2.72 5.69 9.67
N ALA A 70 -2.67 6.97 10.03
CA ALA A 70 -3.68 7.58 10.89
C ALA A 70 -5.07 7.53 10.23
N ALA A 71 -6.13 7.40 11.04
CA ALA A 71 -7.49 7.32 10.51
C ALA A 71 -7.93 8.60 9.78
N ASP A 72 -7.39 9.74 10.19
CA ASP A 72 -7.60 11.10 9.71
C ASP A 72 -6.44 11.62 8.85
N ALA A 73 -5.61 10.72 8.31
CA ALA A 73 -4.51 11.11 7.44
C ALA A 73 -5.00 11.94 6.24
N SER A 74 -4.36 13.08 6.00
CA SER A 74 -4.58 13.91 4.82
C SER A 74 -3.84 13.35 3.59
N LEU A 75 -4.29 13.77 2.40
CA LEU A 75 -3.64 13.43 1.13
C LEU A 75 -2.14 13.75 1.20
N SER A 76 -1.30 12.71 1.12
CA SER A 76 0.15 12.84 1.24
C SER A 76 0.88 11.61 0.69
N ALA A 77 2.19 11.76 0.48
CA ALA A 77 3.10 10.66 0.16
C ALA A 77 3.79 10.17 1.44
N LEU A 78 3.54 8.91 1.79
CA LEU A 78 4.17 8.22 2.91
C LEU A 78 5.40 7.43 2.44
N ASN A 79 6.44 7.36 3.28
CA ASN A 79 7.67 6.60 3.05
C ASN A 79 8.33 6.92 1.69
N PHE A 80 8.34 8.20 1.30
CA PHE A 80 9.06 8.61 0.11
C PHE A 80 10.54 8.30 0.27
N GLY A 81 11.10 7.60 -0.70
CA GLY A 81 12.51 7.27 -0.74
C GLY A 81 13.04 7.33 -2.16
N PHE A 82 14.30 7.72 -2.28
CA PHE A 82 15.06 7.65 -3.51
C PHE A 82 15.71 6.27 -3.66
N TYR A 83 15.88 5.77 -4.88
CA TYR A 83 16.38 4.43 -5.17
C TYR A 83 17.40 4.46 -6.32
N ARG A 84 18.34 3.52 -6.32
CA ARG A 84 19.33 3.39 -7.41
C ARG A 84 18.73 2.83 -8.70
N GLN A 85 17.67 2.05 -8.59
CA GLN A 85 16.98 1.38 -9.68
C GLN A 85 15.55 1.05 -9.25
N GLU A 86 14.68 0.79 -10.21
CA GLU A 86 13.26 0.49 -9.97
C GLU A 86 13.06 -0.67 -9.00
N ASP A 87 13.82 -1.76 -9.10
CA ASP A 87 13.64 -2.95 -8.25
C ASP A 87 14.48 -2.93 -6.96
N ALA A 88 15.16 -1.81 -6.65
CA ALA A 88 15.99 -1.74 -5.45
C ALA A 88 15.13 -1.96 -4.18
N PRO A 89 15.57 -2.82 -3.25
CA PRO A 89 14.76 -3.22 -2.09
C PRO A 89 14.76 -2.17 -0.98
N GLN A 90 15.71 -1.23 -0.99
CA GLN A 90 15.90 -0.23 0.06
C GLN A 90 16.19 1.15 -0.56
N PRO A 91 15.71 2.23 0.06
CA PRO A 91 16.03 3.57 -0.39
C PRO A 91 17.49 3.90 -0.12
N VAL A 92 18.05 4.81 -0.91
CA VAL A 92 19.37 5.39 -0.65
C VAL A 92 19.28 6.35 0.53
N LEU A 93 20.22 6.23 1.47
CA LEU A 93 20.32 7.12 2.63
C LEU A 93 20.76 8.53 2.23
N THR A 94 21.65 8.62 1.24
CA THR A 94 22.15 9.87 0.68
C THR A 94 21.86 9.88 -0.82
N PRO A 95 20.81 10.60 -1.25
CA PRO A 95 20.41 10.65 -2.66
C PRO A 95 21.37 11.53 -3.48
N ALA A 96 22.52 10.95 -3.85
CA ALA A 96 23.53 11.56 -4.71
C ALA A 96 23.62 10.81 -6.05
N TYR A 97 23.54 11.58 -7.14
CA TYR A 97 23.48 11.10 -8.52
C TYR A 97 24.50 11.82 -9.39
N ARG A 98 24.80 11.27 -10.57
CA ARG A 98 25.63 11.92 -11.58
C ARG A 98 24.76 12.54 -12.68
N PRO A 99 25.28 13.53 -13.42
CA PRO A 99 24.65 13.98 -14.64
C PRO A 99 24.40 12.79 -15.60
N GLY A 100 23.20 12.72 -16.16
CA GLY A 100 22.78 11.58 -17.00
C GLY A 100 22.24 10.35 -16.25
N ASP A 101 22.27 10.31 -14.91
CA ASP A 101 21.66 9.22 -14.15
C ASP A 101 20.12 9.23 -14.25
N MET A 102 19.52 8.08 -14.00
CA MET A 102 18.08 7.98 -13.76
C MET A 102 17.80 8.00 -12.27
N VAL A 103 17.05 9.00 -11.81
CA VAL A 103 16.56 9.09 -10.44
C VAL A 103 15.30 8.26 -10.33
N TRP A 104 15.27 7.31 -9.40
CA TRP A 104 14.05 6.57 -9.05
C TRP A 104 13.56 7.02 -7.68
N ALA A 105 12.25 7.15 -7.52
CA ALA A 105 11.65 7.31 -6.20
C ALA A 105 10.40 6.46 -6.04
N LYS A 106 10.21 5.92 -4.83
CA LYS A 106 9.03 5.14 -4.45
C LYS A 106 8.38 5.75 -3.23
N PHE A 107 7.06 5.65 -3.16
CA PHE A 107 6.25 6.17 -2.07
C PHE A 107 4.91 5.43 -2.02
N SER A 108 4.13 5.67 -0.97
CA SER A 108 2.74 5.23 -0.87
C SER A 108 1.83 6.45 -0.74
N ILE A 109 0.85 6.59 -1.61
CA ILE A 109 -0.14 7.66 -1.52
C ILE A 109 -1.17 7.28 -0.46
N ILE A 110 -1.41 8.15 0.52
CA ILE A 110 -2.36 7.93 1.63
C ILE A 110 -3.35 9.09 1.74
N GLY A 111 -4.43 8.91 2.51
CA GLY A 111 -5.36 10.00 2.85
C GLY A 111 -6.25 10.50 1.71
N PHE A 112 -6.36 9.73 0.62
CA PHE A 112 -7.24 10.03 -0.50
C PHE A 112 -8.71 9.66 -0.23
N ALA A 113 -9.62 10.35 -0.88
CA ALA A 113 -11.05 10.08 -0.83
C ALA A 113 -11.41 8.82 -1.62
N ARG A 114 -12.53 8.22 -1.21
CA ARG A 114 -13.09 7.03 -1.84
C ARG A 114 -14.52 7.35 -2.26
N GLY A 115 -14.79 7.16 -3.54
CA GLY A 115 -16.13 7.32 -4.11
C GLY A 115 -16.99 6.08 -3.86
N GLU A 116 -18.11 6.02 -4.57
CA GLU A 116 -18.96 4.83 -4.66
C GLU A 116 -18.13 3.59 -5.03
N GLY A 117 -18.46 2.43 -4.44
CA GLY A 117 -17.72 1.18 -4.67
C GLY A 117 -16.28 1.17 -4.11
N ASN A 118 -15.92 2.14 -3.26
CA ASN A 118 -14.53 2.42 -2.88
C ASN A 118 -13.64 2.82 -4.07
N ARG A 119 -14.21 3.43 -5.11
CA ARG A 119 -13.46 3.95 -6.24
C ARG A 119 -12.43 4.98 -5.78
N TYR A 120 -11.22 4.90 -6.35
CA TYR A 120 -10.18 5.91 -6.21
C TYR A 120 -9.75 6.39 -7.60
N ASP A 121 -9.36 7.67 -7.68
CA ASP A 121 -8.83 8.29 -8.89
C ASP A 121 -7.77 9.31 -8.48
N ILE A 122 -6.52 8.92 -8.65
CA ILE A 122 -5.35 9.67 -8.19
C ILE A 122 -4.44 9.92 -9.36
N ALA A 123 -4.00 11.17 -9.51
CA ALA A 123 -2.92 11.53 -10.41
C ALA A 123 -1.74 12.06 -9.59
N TYR A 124 -0.53 11.78 -10.05
CA TYR A 124 0.65 12.43 -9.53
C TYR A 124 1.56 12.93 -10.64
N GLY A 125 2.18 14.06 -10.39
CA GLY A 125 3.17 14.71 -11.26
C GLY A 125 4.40 15.09 -10.47
N LEU A 126 5.35 15.72 -11.14
CA LEU A 126 6.56 16.19 -10.52
C LEU A 126 7.06 17.48 -11.14
N GLU A 127 7.75 18.28 -10.34
CA GLU A 127 8.50 19.43 -10.80
C GLU A 127 9.90 19.40 -10.18
N ALA A 128 10.94 19.55 -11.00
CA ALA A 128 12.33 19.51 -10.55
C ALA A 128 12.91 20.91 -10.55
N PHE A 129 13.61 21.26 -9.46
CA PHE A 129 14.21 22.57 -9.28
C PHE A 129 15.69 22.47 -8.95
N ASN A 130 16.47 23.46 -9.36
CA ASN A 130 17.84 23.64 -8.91
C ASN A 130 17.91 24.34 -7.53
N ALA A 131 19.13 24.50 -7.01
CA ALA A 131 19.41 25.19 -5.75
C ALA A 131 18.93 26.65 -5.70
N ALA A 132 18.81 27.32 -6.84
CA ALA A 132 18.30 28.69 -6.92
C ALA A 132 16.75 28.74 -6.92
N GLY A 133 16.07 27.59 -6.87
CA GLY A 133 14.61 27.50 -6.93
C GLY A 133 14.04 27.67 -8.34
N VAL A 134 14.88 27.64 -9.38
CA VAL A 134 14.43 27.69 -10.78
C VAL A 134 13.88 26.33 -11.17
N SER A 135 12.67 26.31 -11.72
CA SER A 135 12.06 25.12 -12.30
C SER A 135 12.81 24.73 -13.57
N LEU A 136 13.37 23.51 -13.58
CA LEU A 136 14.10 22.96 -14.71
C LEU A 136 13.25 21.99 -15.54
N PHE A 137 12.26 21.38 -14.90
CA PHE A 137 11.39 20.39 -15.53
C PHE A 137 10.07 20.35 -14.78
N ARG A 138 8.96 20.23 -15.51
CA ARG A 138 7.64 20.05 -14.93
C ARG A 138 6.84 19.06 -15.76
N GLN A 139 6.24 18.10 -15.08
CA GLN A 139 5.28 17.16 -15.65
C GLN A 139 4.08 17.09 -14.71
N GLU A 140 2.97 17.70 -15.13
CA GLU A 140 1.79 17.85 -14.26
C GLU A 140 1.12 16.52 -13.94
N VAL A 141 1.13 15.59 -14.91
CA VAL A 141 0.65 14.22 -14.74
C VAL A 141 1.73 13.28 -15.27
N ALA A 142 2.44 12.64 -14.34
CA ALA A 142 3.44 11.62 -14.63
C ALA A 142 2.80 10.23 -14.68
N ALA A 143 1.83 9.96 -13.79
CA ALA A 143 1.02 8.76 -13.84
C ALA A 143 -0.34 8.97 -13.17
N GLU A 144 -1.25 8.05 -13.48
CA GLU A 144 -2.59 7.98 -12.92
C GLU A 144 -2.83 6.59 -12.33
N GLN A 145 -3.53 6.54 -11.21
CA GLN A 145 -3.96 5.33 -10.54
C GLN A 145 -5.46 5.41 -10.30
N THR A 146 -6.20 4.64 -11.07
CA THR A 146 -7.64 4.53 -10.98
C THR A 146 -8.03 3.10 -10.68
N GLY A 147 -9.13 2.93 -9.95
CA GLY A 147 -9.66 1.60 -9.71
C GLY A 147 -10.79 1.57 -8.71
N GLU A 148 -11.33 0.38 -8.53
CA GLU A 148 -12.42 0.07 -7.60
C GLU A 148 -12.07 -1.23 -6.87
N SER A 149 -12.56 -1.39 -5.64
CA SER A 149 -12.29 -2.59 -4.84
C SER A 149 -13.38 -2.81 -3.82
N ALA A 150 -13.82 -4.06 -3.67
CA ALA A 150 -14.71 -4.46 -2.59
C ALA A 150 -14.12 -4.12 -1.20
N TYR A 151 -12.79 -4.10 -1.09
CA TYR A 151 -12.06 -3.69 0.11
C TYR A 151 -11.45 -2.30 -0.05
N PRO A 152 -11.77 -1.34 0.83
CA PRO A 152 -11.24 0.00 0.76
C PRO A 152 -9.71 0.01 0.88
N ARG A 153 -9.01 0.39 -0.20
CA ARG A 153 -7.57 0.63 -0.14
C ARG A 153 -7.29 1.86 0.72
N ARG A 154 -6.31 1.75 1.62
CA ARG A 154 -5.87 2.87 2.47
C ARG A 154 -4.57 3.51 2.01
N TYR A 155 -3.84 2.84 1.13
CA TYR A 155 -2.66 3.37 0.47
C TYR A 155 -2.50 2.80 -0.93
N LEU A 156 -1.81 3.53 -1.79
CA LEU A 156 -1.46 3.11 -3.13
C LEU A 156 0.06 3.21 -3.33
N PRO A 157 0.77 2.08 -3.46
CA PRO A 157 2.19 2.09 -3.83
C PRO A 157 2.38 2.76 -5.19
N SER A 158 3.41 3.62 -5.29
CA SER A 158 3.68 4.43 -6.47
C SER A 158 5.19 4.55 -6.70
N VAL A 159 5.56 4.73 -7.97
CA VAL A 159 6.94 4.91 -8.42
C VAL A 159 7.00 6.10 -9.39
N LEU A 160 8.08 6.87 -9.32
CA LEU A 160 8.42 7.86 -10.35
C LEU A 160 9.87 7.65 -10.78
N SER A 161 10.15 8.05 -12.02
CA SER A 161 11.51 8.16 -12.54
C SER A 161 11.73 9.53 -13.18
N LEU A 162 12.95 10.03 -13.08
CA LEU A 162 13.39 11.27 -13.71
C LEU A 162 14.76 11.04 -14.33
N GLN A 163 14.84 11.20 -15.65
CA GLN A 163 16.10 11.16 -16.37
C GLN A 163 16.83 12.50 -16.20
N LEU A 164 18.01 12.48 -15.58
CA LEU A 164 18.84 13.66 -15.42
C LEU A 164 19.52 14.02 -16.75
N GLY A 165 19.65 15.32 -17.01
CA GLY A 165 20.44 15.83 -18.14
C GLY A 165 21.93 15.58 -17.93
N LYS A 166 22.67 15.37 -19.01
CA LYS A 166 24.13 15.14 -18.98
C LYS A 166 24.94 16.39 -18.64
N ASP A 167 24.35 17.57 -18.85
CA ASP A 167 25.00 18.87 -18.65
C ASP A 167 24.56 19.55 -17.34
N LEU A 168 23.92 18.81 -16.43
CA LEU A 168 23.52 19.35 -15.13
C LEU A 168 24.76 19.73 -14.32
N ALA A 169 24.76 20.97 -13.83
CA ALA A 169 25.79 21.43 -12.92
C ALA A 169 25.72 20.64 -11.59
N PRO A 170 26.86 20.27 -10.98
CA PRO A 170 26.87 19.71 -9.64
C PRO A 170 26.20 20.66 -8.64
N GLY A 171 25.45 20.12 -7.69
CA GLY A 171 24.77 20.92 -6.67
C GLY A 171 23.52 20.27 -6.09
N ALA A 172 22.79 21.06 -5.31
CA ALA A 172 21.53 20.65 -4.71
C ALA A 172 20.36 20.82 -5.68
N TYR A 173 19.47 19.84 -5.68
CA TYR A 173 18.24 19.81 -6.46
C TYR A 173 17.08 19.32 -5.58
N ARG A 174 15.85 19.58 -6.00
CA ARG A 174 14.66 19.01 -5.36
C ARG A 174 13.65 18.53 -6.38
N ILE A 175 12.96 17.44 -6.06
CA ILE A 175 11.73 17.02 -6.71
C ILE A 175 10.57 17.49 -5.82
N GLN A 176 9.69 18.30 -6.37
CA GLN A 176 8.38 18.54 -5.80
C GLN A 176 7.41 17.50 -6.38
N LEU A 177 6.95 16.58 -5.53
CA LEU A 177 5.91 15.62 -5.86
C LEU A 177 4.55 16.30 -5.73
N LEU A 178 3.78 16.30 -6.82
CA LEU A 178 2.45 16.89 -6.89
C LEU A 178 1.43 15.76 -6.86
N LEU A 179 0.55 15.71 -5.86
CA LEU A 179 -0.55 14.74 -5.83
C LEU A 179 -1.88 15.45 -6.06
N GLN A 180 -2.75 14.80 -6.84
CA GLN A 180 -4.13 15.22 -7.05
C GLN A 180 -5.05 14.02 -6.81
N ASP A 181 -5.97 14.20 -5.87
CA ASP A 181 -7.12 13.33 -5.70
C ASP A 181 -8.28 13.90 -6.51
N ARG A 182 -8.68 13.19 -7.57
CA ARG A 182 -9.74 13.64 -8.47
C ARG A 182 -11.14 13.29 -7.95
N VAL A 183 -11.24 12.43 -6.93
CA VAL A 183 -12.50 12.13 -6.25
C VAL A 183 -12.90 13.28 -5.32
N SER A 184 -11.96 13.77 -4.51
CA SER A 184 -12.21 14.91 -3.61
C SER A 184 -11.93 16.28 -4.24
N GLY A 185 -11.13 16.33 -5.31
CA GLY A 185 -10.54 17.55 -5.85
C GLY A 185 -9.31 18.04 -5.07
N GLY A 186 -8.89 17.32 -4.01
CA GLY A 186 -7.76 17.68 -3.17
C GLY A 186 -6.43 17.67 -3.93
N ARG A 187 -5.54 18.59 -3.57
CA ARG A 187 -4.18 18.68 -4.10
C ARG A 187 -3.20 18.92 -2.98
N THR A 188 -2.02 18.32 -3.08
CA THR A 188 -0.92 18.53 -2.15
C THR A 188 0.41 18.51 -2.88
N ALA A 189 1.43 19.10 -2.28
CA ALA A 189 2.80 19.05 -2.77
C ALA A 189 3.75 18.68 -1.63
N SER A 190 4.82 17.96 -1.96
CA SER A 190 5.89 17.65 -1.02
C SER A 190 7.25 17.75 -1.69
N ASP A 191 8.23 18.31 -0.99
CA ASP A 191 9.57 18.56 -1.52
C ASP A 191 10.57 17.49 -1.04
N HIS A 192 11.33 16.94 -1.98
CA HIS A 192 12.28 15.85 -1.74
C HIS A 192 13.66 16.21 -2.32
N PRO A 193 14.66 16.51 -1.48
CA PRO A 193 15.98 16.97 -1.93
C PRO A 193 16.87 15.81 -2.39
N PHE A 194 17.72 16.09 -3.37
CA PHE A 194 18.81 15.22 -3.82
C PHE A 194 20.00 16.05 -4.32
N THR A 195 21.15 15.42 -4.54
CA THR A 195 22.34 16.08 -5.08
C THR A 195 22.76 15.49 -6.42
N VAL A 196 23.36 16.34 -7.24
CA VAL A 196 24.12 15.94 -8.43
C VAL A 196 25.60 16.23 -8.18
N GLU A 197 26.47 15.25 -8.42
CA GLU A 197 27.92 15.31 -8.21
C GLU A 197 28.71 15.06 -9.50
#